data_AF-A0A843F8K8-F1
#
_entry.id   AF-A0A843F8K8-F1
#
_cell.length_a   1.000
_cell.length_b   1.000
_cell.length_c   1.000
_cell.angle_alpha   90.00
_cell.angle_beta   90.00
_cell.angle_gamma   90.00
#
_symmetry.space_group_name_H-M   'P 1'
#
loop_
_entity.id
_entity.type
_entity.pdbx_description
1 polymer ?
#
loop_
_entity_poly.entity_id
_entity_poly.type
_entity_poly.pdbx_seq_one_letter_code
_entity_poly.pdbx_strand_id
1 'polypeptide(L)'
;MSIYKKIAEMQQELLKEQFKTKKGFHGKYIPLPEMLPPILKQCFEKELTLYFTSTTEHLILKLMSWDGKDEFSDRVRLPELGKDEKDEGKKITYLKRYLLMNTFMILEESVDPDDEPVNDASSVETVKNTSSSNNTKPSKKEDEVKEVPIGKLTLEARDKLVKGGIDENEITPQILKQKILHLQKWTVPERRYIINYFKEQKEKDLGGSK
;
A
#
# COMPACT_ATOMS: atom_id res chain seq x y z
N MET A 1 -5.73 20.50 26.35
CA MET A 1 -6.22 21.25 25.16
C MET A 1 -7.15 20.32 24.42
N SER A 2 -8.36 20.77 24.06
CA SER A 2 -9.37 19.87 23.48
C SER A 2 -8.88 19.20 22.20
N ILE A 3 -9.29 17.95 21.99
CA ILE A 3 -8.93 17.18 20.79
C ILE A 3 -9.37 17.86 19.48
N TYR A 4 -10.52 18.55 19.47
CA TYR A 4 -10.94 19.34 18.30
C TYR A 4 -9.98 20.48 17.97
N LYS A 5 -9.40 21.15 18.99
CA LYS A 5 -8.35 22.15 18.76
C LYS A 5 -7.05 21.50 18.28
N LYS A 6 -6.66 20.33 18.82
CA LYS A 6 -5.52 19.56 18.30
C LYS A 6 -5.73 19.22 16.81
N ILE A 7 -6.91 18.71 16.43
CA ILE A 7 -7.25 18.39 15.03
C ILE A 7 -7.19 19.63 14.12
N ALA A 8 -7.74 20.77 14.55
CA ALA A 8 -7.72 22.00 13.76
C ALA A 8 -6.28 22.53 13.52
N GLU A 9 -5.40 22.42 14.52
CA GLU A 9 -3.96 22.72 14.34
C GLU A 9 -3.29 21.73 13.38
N MET A 10 -3.60 20.44 13.48
CA MET A 10 -3.08 19.43 12.54
C MET A 10 -3.55 19.68 11.10
N GLN A 11 -4.80 20.09 10.89
CA GLN A 11 -5.33 20.47 9.57
C GLN A 11 -4.52 21.65 8.99
N GLN A 12 -4.21 22.68 9.79
CA GLN A 12 -3.41 23.82 9.34
C GLN A 12 -1.97 23.44 8.97
N GLU A 13 -1.33 22.51 9.68
CA GLU A 13 0.00 22.02 9.32
C GLU A 13 -0.02 21.11 8.10
N LEU A 14 -0.98 20.17 8.01
CA LEU A 14 -1.09 19.22 6.91
C LEU A 14 -1.51 19.89 5.58
N LEU A 15 -2.16 21.06 5.61
CA LEU A 15 -2.40 21.90 4.42
C LEU A 15 -1.11 22.41 3.76
N LYS A 16 0.02 22.42 4.47
CA LYS A 16 1.33 22.85 3.95
C LYS A 16 2.14 21.68 3.36
N GLU A 17 1.72 20.44 3.62
CA GLU A 17 2.45 19.24 3.22
C GLU A 17 2.21 18.88 1.74
N GLN A 18 3.29 18.60 1.02
CA GLN A 18 3.21 18.14 -0.37
C GLN A 18 3.19 16.62 -0.43
N PHE A 19 1.99 16.05 -0.37
CA PHE A 19 1.80 14.61 -0.49
C PHE A 19 2.16 14.09 -1.88
N LYS A 20 2.96 13.02 -1.96
CA LYS A 20 3.23 12.35 -3.24
C LYS A 20 1.98 11.64 -3.74
N THR A 21 1.60 11.91 -4.99
CA THR A 21 0.48 11.26 -5.65
C THR A 21 0.92 10.09 -6.54
N LYS A 22 -0.02 9.20 -6.85
CA LYS A 22 0.11 8.13 -7.85
C LYS A 22 -1.02 8.25 -8.88
N LYS A 23 -0.75 7.87 -10.13
CA LYS A 23 -1.82 7.69 -11.13
C LYS A 23 -2.69 6.48 -10.77
N GLY A 24 -4.00 6.68 -10.77
CA GLY A 24 -5.04 5.66 -10.65
C GLY A 24 -6.04 5.77 -11.81
N PHE A 25 -7.13 5.02 -11.71
CA PHE A 25 -8.12 4.88 -12.79
C PHE A 25 -8.96 6.15 -13.03
N HIS A 26 -9.04 7.05 -12.04
CA HIS A 26 -9.79 8.30 -12.09
C HIS A 26 -8.91 9.52 -11.75
N GLY A 27 -7.64 9.50 -12.20
CA GLY A 27 -6.69 10.60 -11.98
C GLY A 27 -5.62 10.32 -10.92
N LYS A 28 -5.10 11.38 -10.30
CA LYS A 28 -4.06 11.30 -9.26
C LYS A 28 -4.69 11.04 -7.89
N TYR A 29 -4.06 10.18 -7.09
CA TYR A 29 -4.50 9.90 -5.71
C TYR A 29 -3.32 9.82 -4.74
N ILE A 30 -3.52 10.14 -3.46
CA ILE A 30 -2.48 10.09 -2.41
C ILE A 30 -2.53 8.72 -1.70
N PRO A 31 -1.59 7.78 -1.94
CA PRO A 31 -1.65 6.45 -1.34
C PRO A 31 -1.43 6.50 0.18
N LEU A 32 -2.07 5.57 0.91
CA LEU A 32 -2.04 5.53 2.39
C LEU A 32 -0.62 5.62 3.02
N PRO A 33 0.43 4.97 2.49
CA PRO A 33 1.79 5.08 3.04
C PRO A 33 2.44 6.47 2.88
N GLU A 34 1.94 7.34 2.01
CA GLU A 34 2.41 8.73 1.89
C GLU A 34 1.58 9.67 2.81
N MET A 35 0.32 9.33 3.09
CA MET A 35 -0.52 10.06 4.04
C MET A 35 -0.09 9.86 5.51
N LEU A 36 0.23 8.62 5.88
CA LEU A 36 0.45 8.27 7.29
C LEU A 36 1.64 8.98 7.95
N PRO A 37 2.84 9.12 7.35
CA PRO A 37 3.98 9.69 8.06
C PRO A 37 3.78 11.16 8.51
N PRO A 38 3.28 12.09 7.67
CA PRO A 38 2.98 13.46 8.13
C PRO A 38 1.91 13.50 9.23
N ILE A 39 0.85 12.70 9.09
CA ILE A 39 -0.24 12.63 10.08
C ILE A 39 0.27 12.07 11.41
N LEU A 40 1.08 11.00 11.39
CA LEU A 40 1.61 10.37 12.61
C LEU A 40 2.64 11.26 13.31
N LYS A 41 3.47 11.99 12.57
CA LYS A 41 4.33 13.04 13.12
C LYS A 41 3.50 14.08 13.89
N GLN A 42 2.44 14.60 13.25
CA GLN A 42 1.52 15.53 13.89
C GLN A 42 0.78 14.92 15.11
N CYS A 43 0.40 13.64 15.06
CA CYS A 43 -0.19 12.95 16.21
C CYS A 43 0.79 12.91 17.40
N PHE A 44 2.06 12.58 17.15
CA PHE A 44 3.09 12.55 18.18
C PHE A 44 3.37 13.93 18.79
N GLU A 45 3.48 14.98 17.95
CA GLU A 45 3.64 16.38 18.39
C GLU A 45 2.46 16.90 19.22
N LYS A 46 1.27 16.30 19.09
CA LYS A 46 0.05 16.67 19.83
C LYS A 46 -0.32 15.66 20.92
N GLU A 47 0.53 14.69 21.25
CA GLU A 47 0.27 13.64 22.26
C GLU A 47 -1.04 12.88 21.98
N LEU A 48 -1.20 12.43 20.72
CA LEU A 48 -2.35 11.67 20.23
C LEU A 48 -1.92 10.29 19.75
N THR A 49 -2.75 9.29 20.05
CA THR A 49 -2.70 7.96 19.44
C THR A 49 -3.74 7.89 18.33
N LEU A 50 -3.29 7.71 17.09
CA LEU A 50 -4.15 7.43 15.93
C LEU A 50 -4.23 5.92 15.70
N TYR A 51 -5.45 5.39 15.60
CA TYR A 51 -5.67 3.98 15.26
C TYR A 51 -6.98 3.78 14.51
N PHE A 52 -7.08 2.63 13.84
CA PHE A 52 -8.30 2.16 13.19
C PHE A 52 -8.84 0.95 13.92
N THR A 53 -10.16 0.90 14.07
CA THR A 53 -10.91 -0.28 14.53
C THR A 53 -12.08 -0.53 13.59
N SER A 54 -12.65 -1.73 13.62
CA SER A 54 -13.79 -2.10 12.77
C SER A 54 -14.83 -2.86 13.59
N THR A 55 -16.09 -2.53 13.35
CA THR A 55 -17.25 -3.35 13.74
C THR A 55 -17.69 -4.19 12.54
N THR A 56 -18.76 -4.97 12.69
CA THR A 56 -19.42 -5.68 11.58
C THR A 56 -19.89 -4.75 10.45
N GLU A 57 -20.21 -3.50 10.76
CA GLU A 57 -20.84 -2.56 9.82
C GLU A 57 -19.99 -1.33 9.49
N HIS A 58 -18.96 -1.01 10.28
CA HIS A 58 -18.25 0.26 10.17
C HIS A 58 -16.74 0.10 10.34
N LEU A 59 -15.97 0.81 9.50
CA LEU A 59 -14.59 1.15 9.79
C LEU A 59 -14.57 2.48 10.55
N ILE A 60 -13.80 2.54 11.64
CA ILE A 60 -13.74 3.67 12.56
C ILE A 60 -12.29 4.14 12.67
N LEU A 61 -12.04 5.41 12.38
CA LEU A 61 -10.81 6.12 12.73
C LEU A 61 -10.98 6.68 14.14
N LYS A 62 -10.00 6.46 15.02
CA LYS A 62 -9.96 7.01 16.38
C LYS A 62 -8.70 7.82 16.61
N LEU A 63 -8.87 8.95 17.30
CA LEU A 63 -7.81 9.75 17.90
C LEU A 63 -8.05 9.80 19.40
N MET A 64 -7.06 9.41 20.19
CA MET A 64 -7.12 9.41 21.65
C MET A 64 -5.95 10.20 22.23
N SER A 65 -6.21 11.13 23.13
CA SER A 65 -5.17 11.84 23.87
C SER A 65 -4.43 10.88 24.81
N TRP A 66 -3.10 11.00 24.93
CA TRP A 66 -2.29 10.11 25.78
C TRP A 66 -2.65 10.20 27.27
N ASP A 67 -3.25 11.31 27.71
CA ASP A 67 -3.79 11.46 29.06
C ASP A 67 -5.19 10.80 29.26
N GLY A 68 -5.74 10.20 28.21
CA GLY A 68 -7.01 9.47 28.21
C GLY A 68 -8.27 10.33 28.39
N LYS A 69 -8.15 11.67 28.41
CA LYS A 69 -9.27 12.56 28.74
C LYS A 69 -10.13 12.96 27.55
N ASP A 70 -9.54 13.04 26.37
CA ASP A 70 -10.25 13.38 25.13
C ASP A 70 -10.11 12.25 24.09
N GLU A 71 -11.23 11.91 23.45
CA GLU A 71 -11.31 11.01 22.30
C GLU A 71 -12.12 11.65 21.17
N PHE A 72 -11.73 11.37 19.93
CA PHE A 72 -12.48 11.68 18.71
C PHE A 72 -12.60 10.42 17.87
N SER A 73 -13.74 10.24 17.19
CA SER A 73 -13.94 9.14 16.26
C SER A 73 -14.72 9.58 15.01
N ASP A 74 -14.19 9.26 13.84
CA ASP A 74 -14.91 9.33 12.56
C ASP A 74 -15.17 7.90 12.05
N ARG A 75 -16.26 7.69 11.30
CA ARG A 75 -16.66 6.35 10.86
C ARG A 75 -17.32 6.36 9.50
N VAL A 76 -17.01 5.32 8.73
CA VAL A 76 -17.62 5.04 7.43
C VAL A 76 -18.19 3.62 7.44
N ARG A 77 -19.34 3.41 6.79
CA ARG A 77 -19.91 2.07 6.64
C ARG A 77 -18.98 1.20 5.80
N LEU A 78 -18.79 -0.04 6.23
CA LEU A 78 -18.19 -1.08 5.40
C LEU A 78 -19.18 -1.41 4.27
N PRO A 79 -18.74 -1.47 3.01
CA PRO A 79 -19.57 -2.00 1.93
C PRO A 79 -19.80 -3.49 2.16
N GLU A 80 -20.97 -3.98 1.76
CA GLU A 80 -21.26 -5.42 1.80
C GLU A 80 -20.19 -6.20 1.02
N LEU A 81 -19.59 -7.19 1.70
CA LEU A 81 -18.57 -8.04 1.11
C LEU A 81 -19.24 -9.12 0.25
N GLY A 82 -19.42 -8.79 -1.03
CA GLY A 82 -19.72 -9.79 -2.06
C GLY A 82 -18.62 -10.86 -2.14
N LYS A 83 -18.94 -12.01 -2.74
CA LYS A 83 -18.16 -13.28 -2.71
C LYS A 83 -16.70 -13.21 -3.17
N ASP A 84 -16.23 -12.10 -3.73
CA ASP A 84 -14.84 -11.87 -4.11
C ASP A 84 -14.05 -11.16 -2.98
N GLU A 85 -13.65 -11.95 -1.98
CA GLU A 85 -12.82 -11.54 -0.83
C GLU A 85 -11.46 -10.91 -1.25
N LYS A 86 -11.01 -11.16 -2.48
CA LYS A 86 -9.70 -10.73 -3.02
C LYS A 86 -9.47 -9.22 -3.01
N ASP A 87 -10.53 -8.41 -2.96
CA ASP A 87 -10.45 -6.94 -2.94
C ASP A 87 -10.80 -6.30 -1.58
N GLU A 88 -11.09 -7.09 -0.54
CA GLU A 88 -11.40 -6.56 0.80
C GLU A 88 -10.28 -5.67 1.36
N GLY A 89 -9.02 -6.12 1.27
CA GLY A 89 -7.87 -5.32 1.70
C GLY A 89 -7.73 -3.99 0.95
N LYS A 90 -8.09 -3.94 -0.34
CA LYS A 90 -8.11 -2.68 -1.12
C LYS A 90 -9.25 -1.77 -0.66
N LYS A 91 -10.46 -2.32 -0.44
CA LYS A 91 -11.62 -1.60 0.09
C LYS A 91 -11.29 -0.98 1.46
N ILE A 92 -10.73 -1.76 2.39
CA ILE A 92 -10.30 -1.27 3.71
C ILE A 92 -9.23 -0.19 3.57
N THR A 93 -8.24 -0.36 2.68
CA THR A 93 -7.21 0.67 2.43
C THR A 93 -7.82 1.97 1.90
N TYR A 94 -8.78 1.89 0.96
CA TYR A 94 -9.51 3.03 0.44
C TYR A 94 -10.30 3.76 1.54
N LEU A 95 -11.07 3.01 2.36
CA LEU A 95 -11.84 3.59 3.46
C LEU A 95 -10.95 4.23 4.54
N LYS A 96 -9.78 3.63 4.85
CA LYS A 96 -8.77 4.24 5.74
C LYS A 96 -8.26 5.57 5.19
N ARG A 97 -7.97 5.64 3.89
CA ARG A 97 -7.58 6.91 3.23
C ARG A 97 -8.70 7.95 3.33
N TYR A 98 -9.93 7.56 2.98
CA TYR A 98 -11.11 8.43 3.03
C TYR A 98 -11.31 9.06 4.42
N LEU A 99 -11.27 8.26 5.49
CA LEU A 99 -11.38 8.75 6.87
C LEU A 99 -10.27 9.75 7.24
N LEU A 100 -9.02 9.51 6.80
CA LEU A 100 -7.90 10.45 7.04
C LEU A 100 -8.06 11.74 6.22
N MET A 101 -8.46 11.63 4.94
CA MET A 101 -8.71 12.78 4.09
C MET A 101 -9.82 13.66 4.67
N ASN A 102 -10.93 13.06 5.09
CA ASN A 102 -12.05 13.74 5.70
C ASN A 102 -11.67 14.41 7.04
N THR A 103 -11.03 13.66 7.94
CA THR A 103 -10.65 14.17 9.28
C THR A 103 -9.62 15.29 9.22
N PHE A 104 -8.63 15.19 8.32
CA PHE A 104 -7.51 16.14 8.23
C PHE A 104 -7.60 17.14 7.08
N MET A 105 -8.74 17.18 6.36
CA MET A 105 -8.97 18.04 5.20
C MET A 105 -7.88 17.92 4.11
N ILE A 106 -7.34 16.71 3.92
CA ILE A 106 -6.32 16.44 2.90
C ILE A 106 -7.04 16.29 1.56
N LEU A 107 -6.80 17.23 0.65
CA LEU A 107 -7.37 17.27 -0.68
C LEU A 107 -6.51 16.50 -1.69
N GLU A 108 -7.16 15.86 -2.65
CA GLU A 108 -6.51 15.37 -3.86
C GLU A 108 -6.64 16.43 -4.96
N GLU A 109 -5.62 16.56 -5.81
CA GLU A 109 -5.72 17.36 -7.03
C GLU A 109 -6.84 16.78 -7.90
N SER A 110 -7.93 17.52 -8.09
CA SER A 110 -8.91 17.20 -9.11
C SER A 110 -8.23 17.24 -10.47
N VAL A 111 -8.34 16.16 -11.23
CA VAL A 111 -8.08 16.23 -12.68
C VAL A 111 -9.30 16.90 -13.29
N ASP A 112 -9.12 18.04 -13.95
CA ASP A 112 -10.20 18.66 -14.71
C ASP A 112 -10.66 17.68 -15.80
N PRO A 113 -11.98 17.48 -15.99
CA PRO A 113 -12.51 16.49 -16.93
C PRO A 113 -12.19 16.80 -18.40
N ASP A 114 -11.68 17.99 -18.70
CA ASP A 114 -11.27 18.44 -20.04
C ASP A 114 -9.86 17.93 -20.45
N ASP A 115 -9.12 17.28 -19.55
CA ASP A 115 -7.73 16.82 -19.76
C ASP A 115 -7.61 15.31 -20.12
N GLU A 116 -8.73 14.64 -20.43
CA GLU A 116 -8.69 13.31 -21.08
C GLU A 116 -8.48 13.43 -22.60
N PRO A 117 -7.41 12.83 -23.17
CA PRO A 117 -7.30 12.71 -24.62
C PRO A 117 -8.29 11.67 -25.14
N VAL A 118 -9.50 12.12 -25.49
CA VAL A 118 -10.46 11.35 -26.27
C VAL A 118 -9.80 10.97 -27.59
N ASN A 119 -9.48 9.68 -27.78
CA ASN A 119 -9.16 9.13 -29.09
C ASN A 119 -9.76 7.72 -29.22
N ASP A 120 -10.93 7.75 -29.85
CA ASP A 120 -11.80 6.69 -30.33
C ASP A 120 -11.20 5.29 -30.55
N ALA A 121 -12.00 4.30 -30.15
CA ALA A 121 -12.04 3.02 -30.84
C ALA A 121 -12.70 3.22 -32.22
N SER A 122 -11.89 3.30 -33.28
CA SER A 122 -12.37 3.20 -34.66
C SER A 122 -11.57 2.19 -35.47
N SER A 123 -12.27 1.22 -36.05
CA SER A 123 -11.74 0.16 -36.89
C SER A 123 -11.28 0.68 -38.25
N VAL A 124 -10.04 0.34 -38.67
CA VAL A 124 -9.67 0.26 -40.10
C VAL A 124 -8.72 -0.92 -40.33
N GLU A 125 -9.05 -1.77 -41.30
CA GLU A 125 -8.23 -2.92 -41.74
C GLU A 125 -7.16 -2.54 -42.78
N THR A 126 -6.00 -3.21 -42.73
CA THR A 126 -4.97 -3.33 -43.81
C THR A 126 -4.27 -2.01 -44.22
N VAL A 127 -3.00 -1.97 -44.64
CA VAL A 127 -2.36 -2.65 -45.79
C VAL A 127 -0.85 -2.90 -45.53
N LYS A 128 -0.29 -3.96 -46.15
CA LYS A 128 1.16 -4.31 -46.17
C LYS A 128 1.99 -3.40 -47.08
N ASN A 129 3.28 -3.20 -46.75
CA ASN A 129 4.46 -3.47 -47.61
C ASN A 129 5.77 -3.04 -46.90
N THR A 130 6.72 -3.96 -46.64
CA THR A 130 8.05 -4.08 -47.30
C THR A 130 8.77 -2.74 -47.58
N SER A 131 10.04 -2.46 -47.24
CA SER A 131 11.15 -3.16 -46.53
C SER A 131 12.28 -2.10 -46.27
N SER A 132 13.51 -2.33 -45.78
CA SER A 132 14.33 -3.53 -45.49
C SER A 132 15.54 -3.20 -44.56
N SER A 133 16.39 -4.21 -44.33
CA SER A 133 17.83 -4.12 -43.97
C SER A 133 18.29 -3.58 -42.60
N ASN A 134 18.50 -4.53 -41.68
CA ASN A 134 19.72 -4.75 -40.90
C ASN A 134 20.33 -3.60 -40.05
N ASN A 135 20.34 -3.82 -38.71
CA ASN A 135 21.60 -4.24 -38.10
C ASN A 135 21.40 -5.06 -36.81
N THR A 136 22.12 -6.18 -36.71
CA THR A 136 21.96 -7.18 -35.65
C THR A 136 22.89 -6.91 -34.47
N LYS A 137 22.35 -6.77 -33.26
CA LYS A 137 23.11 -7.02 -32.03
C LYS A 137 22.18 -7.67 -31.00
N PRO A 138 22.49 -8.87 -30.48
CA PRO A 138 21.61 -9.58 -29.57
C PRO A 138 21.70 -8.95 -28.18
N SER A 139 20.91 -7.90 -27.93
CA SER A 139 20.59 -7.53 -26.56
C SER A 139 19.78 -8.68 -25.95
N LYS A 140 20.21 -9.15 -24.78
CA LYS A 140 19.54 -10.25 -24.09
C LYS A 140 18.07 -9.88 -23.91
N LYS A 141 17.18 -10.84 -24.15
CA LYS A 141 15.89 -10.81 -23.48
C LYS A 141 16.20 -10.84 -21.99
N GLU A 142 16.06 -9.70 -21.32
CA GLU A 142 15.83 -9.71 -19.89
C GLU A 142 14.46 -10.36 -19.75
N ASP A 143 14.46 -11.61 -19.28
CA ASP A 143 13.22 -12.33 -18.99
C ASP A 143 12.37 -11.44 -18.08
N GLU A 144 11.18 -11.03 -18.55
CA GLU A 144 10.23 -10.27 -17.74
C GLU A 144 10.04 -11.01 -16.42
N VAL A 145 10.59 -10.44 -15.34
CA VAL A 145 10.44 -11.00 -14.01
C VAL A 145 8.99 -10.78 -13.62
N LYS A 146 8.16 -11.79 -13.87
CA LYS A 146 6.77 -11.85 -13.41
C LYS A 146 6.75 -11.44 -11.95
N GLU A 147 5.92 -10.45 -11.64
CA GLU A 147 5.86 -9.82 -10.33
C GLU A 147 5.65 -10.89 -9.25
N VAL A 148 6.70 -11.19 -8.48
CA VAL A 148 6.63 -12.22 -7.44
C VAL A 148 5.85 -11.63 -6.26
N PRO A 149 4.66 -12.18 -5.91
CA PRO A 149 3.79 -11.58 -4.91
C PRO A 149 4.27 -11.92 -3.49
N ILE A 150 5.47 -11.45 -3.11
CA ILE A 150 6.16 -11.83 -1.86
C ILE A 150 5.26 -11.66 -0.64
N GLY A 151 4.45 -10.59 -0.58
CA GLY A 151 3.52 -10.35 0.54
C GLY A 151 2.42 -11.42 0.70
N LYS A 152 1.98 -12.09 -0.38
CA LYS A 152 1.06 -13.23 -0.30
C LYS A 152 1.80 -14.51 0.12
N LEU A 153 3.01 -14.69 -0.41
CA LEU A 153 3.86 -15.84 -0.14
C LEU A 153 4.39 -15.86 1.30
N THR A 154 4.65 -14.69 1.91
CA THR A 154 4.99 -14.59 3.35
C THR A 154 3.81 -14.97 4.23
N LEU A 155 2.58 -14.53 3.91
CA LEU A 155 1.39 -14.93 4.66
C LEU A 155 1.12 -16.44 4.53
N GLU A 156 1.18 -16.99 3.32
CA GLU A 156 1.02 -18.43 3.09
C GLU A 156 2.12 -19.25 3.78
N ALA A 157 3.37 -18.77 3.75
CA ALA A 157 4.47 -19.41 4.46
C ALA A 157 4.26 -19.38 5.98
N ARG A 158 3.85 -18.23 6.55
CA ARG A 158 3.59 -18.04 7.98
C ARG A 158 2.47 -18.97 8.46
N ASP A 159 1.34 -19.00 7.76
CA ASP A 159 0.22 -19.92 8.03
C ASP A 159 0.66 -21.40 7.97
N LYS A 160 1.46 -21.79 6.97
CA LYS A 160 2.02 -23.15 6.84
C LYS A 160 3.16 -23.47 7.82
N LEU A 161 3.65 -22.50 8.61
CA LEU A 161 4.62 -22.71 9.69
C LEU A 161 3.88 -22.83 11.03
N VAL A 162 2.90 -21.96 11.30
CA VAL A 162 2.02 -22.03 12.48
C VAL A 162 1.21 -23.33 12.48
N LYS A 163 0.59 -23.70 11.35
CA LYS A 163 -0.08 -25.02 11.19
C LYS A 163 0.88 -26.21 11.27
N GLY A 164 2.19 -25.96 11.13
CA GLY A 164 3.25 -26.95 11.34
C GLY A 164 3.74 -27.05 12.79
N GLY A 165 3.15 -26.29 13.72
CA GLY A 165 3.50 -26.30 15.14
C GLY A 165 4.63 -25.35 15.55
N ILE A 166 5.04 -24.42 14.69
CA ILE A 166 6.03 -23.37 15.04
C ILE A 166 5.28 -22.17 15.65
N ASP A 167 5.73 -21.69 16.81
CA ASP A 167 5.15 -20.51 17.44
C ASP A 167 5.33 -19.27 16.54
N GLU A 168 4.30 -18.43 16.44
CA GLU A 168 4.32 -17.27 15.56
C GLU A 168 5.47 -16.27 15.87
N ASN A 169 5.89 -16.20 17.13
CA ASN A 169 6.99 -15.34 17.60
C ASN A 169 8.37 -15.90 17.24
N GLU A 170 8.49 -17.20 16.94
CA GLU A 170 9.73 -17.85 16.49
C GLU A 170 9.94 -17.75 14.97
N ILE A 171 8.94 -17.24 14.22
CA ILE A 171 8.98 -17.15 12.75
C ILE A 171 9.91 -16.00 12.30
N THR A 172 11.21 -16.31 12.22
CA THR A 172 12.21 -15.36 11.70
C THR A 172 12.10 -15.14 10.18
N PRO A 173 12.58 -14.01 9.65
CA PRO A 173 12.67 -13.76 8.20
C PRO A 173 13.44 -14.85 7.44
N GLN A 174 14.39 -15.53 8.09
CA GLN A 174 15.18 -16.60 7.48
C GLN A 174 14.38 -17.91 7.34
N ILE A 175 13.52 -18.22 8.30
CA ILE A 175 12.57 -19.35 8.23
C ILE A 175 11.50 -19.08 7.14
N LEU A 176 10.95 -17.85 7.10
CA LEU A 176 10.02 -17.44 6.04
C LEU A 176 10.64 -17.55 4.64
N LYS A 177 11.87 -17.04 4.47
CA LYS A 177 12.63 -17.16 3.22
C LYS A 177 12.79 -18.61 2.76
N GLN A 178 13.20 -19.50 3.67
CA GLN A 178 13.32 -20.93 3.34
C GLN A 178 11.97 -21.52 2.93
N LYS A 179 10.92 -21.29 3.73
CA LYS A 179 9.58 -21.82 3.46
C LYS A 179 9.06 -21.36 2.10
N ILE A 180 9.19 -20.07 1.75
CA ILE A 180 8.80 -19.52 0.44
C ILE A 180 9.57 -20.19 -0.71
N LEU A 181 10.88 -20.38 -0.57
CA LEU A 181 11.69 -21.07 -1.58
C LEU A 181 11.32 -22.55 -1.76
N HIS A 182 10.58 -23.14 -0.82
CA HIS A 182 10.02 -24.49 -0.87
C HIS A 182 8.52 -24.55 -1.25
N LEU A 183 7.79 -23.42 -1.30
CA LEU A 183 6.36 -23.41 -1.67
C LEU A 183 6.11 -23.90 -3.11
N GLN A 184 7.01 -23.56 -4.04
CA GLN A 184 6.90 -23.95 -5.45
C GLN A 184 8.26 -23.99 -6.16
N LYS A 185 8.27 -24.45 -7.43
CA LYS A 185 9.46 -24.43 -8.28
C LYS A 185 9.68 -23.03 -8.87
N TRP A 186 10.61 -22.30 -8.26
CA TRP A 186 11.06 -20.98 -8.70
C TRP A 186 12.14 -21.03 -9.79
N THR A 187 12.03 -20.13 -10.78
CA THR A 187 13.09 -19.83 -11.76
C THR A 187 14.30 -19.15 -11.12
N VAL A 188 15.43 -19.08 -11.83
CA VAL A 188 16.66 -18.45 -11.32
C VAL A 188 16.47 -16.95 -11.02
N PRO A 189 15.80 -16.13 -11.86
CA PRO A 189 15.50 -14.73 -11.54
C PRO A 189 14.61 -14.58 -10.29
N GLU A 190 13.52 -15.33 -10.18
CA GLU A 190 12.60 -15.26 -9.04
C GLU A 190 13.28 -15.65 -7.73
N ARG A 191 14.10 -16.73 -7.73
CA ARG A 191 14.91 -17.11 -6.55
C ARG A 191 15.83 -15.98 -6.12
N ARG A 192 16.49 -15.30 -7.07
CA ARG A 192 17.41 -14.19 -6.79
C ARG A 192 16.66 -12.99 -6.20
N TYR A 193 15.49 -12.67 -6.74
CA TYR A 193 14.61 -11.61 -6.23
C TYR A 193 14.18 -11.90 -4.78
N ILE A 194 13.66 -13.10 -4.49
CA ILE A 194 13.29 -13.53 -3.12
C ILE A 194 14.50 -13.47 -2.18
N ILE A 195 15.68 -13.92 -2.63
CA ILE A 195 16.90 -13.92 -1.81
C ILE A 195 17.32 -12.49 -1.43
N ASN A 196 17.24 -11.53 -2.36
CA ASN A 196 17.62 -10.13 -2.16
C ASN A 196 16.61 -9.41 -1.25
N TYR A 197 15.31 -9.58 -1.48
CA TYR A 197 14.26 -8.99 -0.63
C TYR A 197 14.49 -9.27 0.86
N PHE A 198 14.76 -10.52 1.23
CA PHE A 198 15.02 -10.89 2.62
C PHE A 198 16.41 -10.47 3.14
N LYS A 199 17.36 -10.09 2.27
CA LYS A 199 18.64 -9.50 2.66
C LYS A 199 18.47 -8.03 3.04
N GLU A 200 17.72 -7.27 2.24
CA GLU A 200 17.40 -5.86 2.50
C GLU A 200 16.61 -5.65 3.79
N GLN A 201 15.70 -6.56 4.14
CA GLN A 201 15.01 -6.55 5.43
C GLN A 201 16.00 -6.70 6.60
N LYS A 202 16.91 -7.69 6.52
CA LYS A 202 17.92 -7.93 7.56
C LYS A 202 18.90 -6.76 7.74
N GLU A 203 19.21 -6.04 6.67
CA GLU A 203 20.06 -4.84 6.73
C GLU A 203 19.33 -3.64 7.37
N LYS A 204 18.01 -3.54 7.23
CA LYS A 204 17.19 -2.54 7.96
C LYS A 204 17.08 -2.87 9.45
N ASP A 205 16.87 -4.13 9.79
CA ASP A 205 16.77 -4.58 11.20
C ASP A 205 18.11 -4.43 11.96
N LEU A 206 19.25 -4.59 11.28
CA LEU A 206 20.59 -4.40 11.87
C LEU A 206 21.08 -2.95 11.81
N GLY A 207 20.56 -2.13 10.90
CA GLY A 207 20.92 -0.71 10.75
C GLY A 207 20.36 0.20 11.85
N GLY A 208 19.39 -0.26 12.63
CA GLY A 208 18.73 0.51 13.70
C GLY A 208 19.45 0.51 15.06
N SER A 209 20.71 0.07 15.13
CA SER A 209 21.46 -0.06 16.39
C SER A 209 22.82 0.66 16.35
N LYS A 210 22.79 1.98 16.19
CA LYS A 210 23.85 2.92 16.60
C LYS A 210 23.27 4.25 17.05
#